data_AF-W8VQZ1-F1
#
_entry.id   AF-W8VQZ1-F1
#
_cell.length_a   1.000
_cell.length_b   1.000
_cell.length_c   1.000
_cell.angle_alpha   90.00
_cell.angle_beta   90.00
_cell.angle_gamma   90.00
#
_symmetry.space_group_name_H-M   'P 1'
#
loop_
_entity.id
_entity.type
_entity.pdbx_description
1 polymer ?
#
loop_
_entity_poly.entity_id
_entity_poly.type
_entity_poly.pdbx_seq_one_letter_code
_entity_poly.pdbx_strand_id
1 'polypeptide(L)'
;MTLDDLMGSFTIQGENQNAMKSSYSGTLELSLNSDLQVVANWQIGEEQTQSGLGFYKDNILVINFKYTGGDGARYYGTVVYKCVTKDVLVGFWSEELGDPAFLGTEKAYRIRSSQKILN
;
A
#
# COMPACT_ATOMS: atom_id res chain seq x y z
N MET A 1 -0.04 8.17 -16.43
CA MET A 1 0.23 8.93 -15.20
C MET A 1 1.73 9.05 -15.05
N THR A 2 2.20 10.17 -14.50
CA THR A 2 3.59 10.34 -14.09
C THR A 2 3.81 9.69 -12.72
N LEU A 3 5.07 9.59 -12.30
CA LEU A 3 5.41 9.16 -10.95
C LEU A 3 4.86 10.15 -9.90
N ASP A 4 4.96 11.44 -10.17
CA ASP A 4 4.47 12.50 -9.29
C ASP A 4 2.95 12.45 -9.10
N ASP A 5 2.19 12.04 -10.12
CA ASP A 5 0.73 11.87 -10.04
C ASP A 5 0.31 10.86 -8.95
N LEU A 6 1.22 9.99 -8.47
CA LEU A 6 0.93 8.95 -7.48
C LEU A 6 1.14 9.41 -6.05
N MET A 7 1.95 10.44 -5.80
CA MET A 7 2.37 10.83 -4.46
C MET A 7 1.21 11.39 -3.63
N GLY A 8 1.21 11.14 -2.32
CA GLY A 8 0.23 11.59 -1.34
C GLY A 8 -0.48 10.45 -0.61
N SER A 9 -1.56 10.82 0.09
CA SER A 9 -2.27 9.92 1.01
C SER A 9 -3.47 9.22 0.36
N PHE A 10 -3.70 7.99 0.76
CA PHE A 10 -4.80 7.14 0.33
C PHE A 10 -5.46 6.45 1.53
N THR A 11 -6.77 6.24 1.46
CA THR A 11 -7.42 5.20 2.27
C THR A 11 -7.29 3.87 1.55
N ILE A 12 -7.14 2.78 2.31
CA ILE A 12 -7.00 1.44 1.74
C ILE A 12 -8.00 0.48 2.34
N GLN A 13 -8.41 -0.49 1.53
CA GLN A 13 -9.27 -1.61 1.91
C GLN A 13 -8.75 -2.86 1.20
N GLY A 14 -8.60 -3.95 1.94
CA GLY A 14 -8.01 -5.17 1.41
C GLY A 14 -8.47 -6.43 2.12
N GLU A 15 -7.98 -7.55 1.59
CA GLU A 15 -8.16 -8.89 2.15
C GLU A 15 -6.77 -9.51 2.38
N ASN A 16 -6.58 -10.18 3.52
CA ASN A 16 -5.31 -10.80 3.87
C ASN A 16 -4.99 -12.04 3.03
N GLN A 17 -3.70 -12.38 2.94
CA GLN A 17 -3.18 -13.60 2.31
C GLN A 17 -3.54 -14.88 3.10
N ASN A 18 -4.82 -15.21 3.18
CA ASN A 18 -5.29 -16.41 3.84
C ASN A 18 -6.60 -16.93 3.22
N ALA A 19 -6.94 -18.19 3.51
CA ALA A 19 -8.14 -18.85 3.00
C ALA A 19 -9.45 -18.13 3.39
N MET A 20 -9.47 -17.46 4.54
CA MET A 20 -10.65 -16.74 5.04
C MET A 20 -10.84 -15.37 4.39
N LYS A 21 -9.82 -14.86 3.67
CA LYS A 21 -9.82 -13.53 3.07
C LYS A 21 -10.24 -12.44 4.07
N SER A 22 -9.73 -12.53 5.29
CA SER A 22 -10.09 -11.58 6.35
C SER A 22 -9.80 -10.15 5.91
N SER A 23 -10.80 -9.30 6.02
CA SER A 23 -10.70 -7.91 5.55
C SER A 23 -9.87 -7.05 6.48
N TYR A 24 -9.22 -6.03 5.92
CA TYR A 24 -8.55 -4.98 6.64
C TYR A 24 -8.79 -3.62 5.98
N SER A 25 -8.55 -2.56 6.73
CA SER A 25 -8.57 -1.18 6.23
C SER A 25 -7.45 -0.37 6.89
N GLY A 26 -7.12 0.76 6.29
CA GLY A 26 -6.03 1.60 6.78
C GLY A 26 -5.80 2.84 5.93
N THR A 27 -4.59 3.36 6.03
CA THR A 27 -4.07 4.41 5.14
C THR A 27 -2.73 4.01 4.54
N LEU A 28 -2.45 4.60 3.38
CA LEU A 28 -1.19 4.48 2.65
C LEU A 28 -0.71 5.89 2.28
N GLU A 29 0.51 6.22 2.67
CA GLU A 29 1.22 7.42 2.23
C GLU A 29 2.31 7.04 1.22
N LEU A 30 2.29 7.68 0.05
CA LEU A 30 3.32 7.53 -0.99
C LEU A 30 4.12 8.82 -1.13
N SER A 31 5.45 8.73 -1.06
CA SER A 31 6.37 9.84 -1.30
C SER A 31 7.57 9.40 -2.14
N LEU A 32 8.42 10.35 -2.56
CA LEU A 32 9.70 10.07 -3.24
C LEU A 32 10.86 10.39 -2.31
N ASN A 33 11.85 9.51 -2.30
CA ASN A 33 13.14 9.82 -1.68
C ASN A 33 14.07 10.55 -2.66
N SER A 34 15.27 10.91 -2.20
CA SER A 34 16.30 11.59 -3.01
C SER A 34 16.75 10.81 -4.25
N ASP A 35 16.56 9.50 -4.26
CA ASP A 35 16.96 8.58 -5.33
C ASP A 35 15.79 8.26 -6.28
N LEU A 36 14.69 9.03 -6.21
CA LEU A 36 13.46 8.84 -6.99
C LEU A 36 12.80 7.47 -6.80
N GLN A 37 13.05 6.81 -5.67
CA GLN A 37 12.32 5.61 -5.28
C GLN A 37 11.03 6.00 -4.59
N VAL A 38 9.98 5.21 -4.82
CA VAL A 38 8.73 5.36 -4.09
C VAL A 38 8.92 4.85 -2.68
N VAL A 39 8.68 5.70 -1.70
CA VAL A 39 8.58 5.34 -0.29
C VAL A 39 7.12 5.18 0.04
N ALA A 40 6.76 4.04 0.62
CA ALA A 40 5.40 3.74 1.04
C ALA A 40 5.35 3.51 2.54
N ASN A 41 4.38 4.12 3.21
CA ASN A 41 4.10 3.88 4.62
C ASN A 41 2.62 3.53 4.79
N TRP A 42 2.36 2.38 5.41
CA TRP A 42 1.02 1.91 5.72
C TRP A 42 0.74 2.05 7.21
N GLN A 43 -0.51 2.37 7.51
CA GLN A 43 -1.11 2.20 8.83
C GLN A 43 -2.35 1.30 8.65
N ILE A 44 -2.25 0.04 9.07
CA ILE A 44 -3.35 -0.93 9.03
C ILE A 44 -4.05 -0.94 10.38
N GLY A 45 -5.36 -0.72 10.39
CA GLY A 45 -6.10 -0.45 11.62
C GLY A 45 -5.47 0.69 12.41
N GLU A 46 -5.45 0.56 13.75
CA GLU A 46 -4.94 1.62 14.64
C GLU A 46 -3.48 1.44 15.06
N GLU A 47 -2.93 0.22 14.96
CA GLU A 47 -1.65 -0.11 15.61
C GLU A 47 -0.56 -0.62 14.65
N GLN A 48 -0.93 -1.25 13.54
CA GLN A 48 0.06 -1.92 12.69
C GLN A 48 0.62 -0.95 11.65
N THR A 49 1.92 -0.68 11.75
CA THR A 49 2.65 0.12 10.76
C THR A 49 3.48 -0.77 9.85
N GLN A 50 3.54 -0.41 8.57
CA GLN A 50 4.40 -1.07 7.58
C GLN A 50 5.12 -0.02 6.74
N SER A 51 6.26 -0.37 6.18
CA SER A 51 7.03 0.54 5.32
C SER A 51 7.62 -0.22 4.14
N GLY A 52 7.84 0.46 3.03
CA GLY A 52 8.38 -0.17 1.83
C GLY A 52 9.06 0.80 0.88
N LEU A 53 9.86 0.22 -0.01
CA LEU A 53 10.52 0.90 -1.11
C LEU A 53 10.09 0.27 -2.43
N GLY A 54 9.82 1.10 -3.41
CA GLY A 54 9.25 0.68 -4.68
C GLY A 54 9.70 1.49 -5.87
N PHE A 55 9.24 1.04 -7.03
CA PHE A 55 9.45 1.66 -8.32
C PHE A 55 8.18 1.59 -9.15
N TYR A 56 8.08 2.48 -10.12
CA TYR A 56 6.91 2.63 -10.97
C TYR A 56 7.30 2.52 -12.44
N LYS A 57 6.52 1.76 -13.21
CA LYS A 57 6.66 1.64 -14.66
C LYS A 57 5.33 1.21 -15.28
N ASP A 58 4.97 1.81 -16.42
CA ASP A 58 3.82 1.40 -17.24
C ASP A 58 2.48 1.31 -16.47
N ASN A 59 2.23 2.27 -15.57
CA ASN A 59 1.07 2.30 -14.65
C ASN A 59 1.03 1.15 -13.65
N ILE A 60 2.17 0.49 -13.42
CA ILE A 60 2.37 -0.53 -12.39
C ILE A 60 3.32 0.03 -11.34
N LEU A 61 2.88 0.02 -10.08
CA LEU A 61 3.70 0.35 -8.92
C LEU A 61 4.02 -0.94 -8.18
N VAL A 62 5.31 -1.23 -8.00
CA VAL A 62 5.79 -2.39 -7.24
C VAL A 62 6.50 -1.89 -6.00
N ILE A 63 6.13 -2.39 -4.83
CA ILE A 63 6.75 -2.01 -3.56
C ILE A 63 7.10 -3.27 -2.77
N ASN A 64 8.36 -3.35 -2.35
CA ASN A 64 8.79 -4.33 -1.35
C ASN A 64 8.58 -3.72 0.03
N PHE A 65 7.77 -4.38 0.85
CA PHE A 65 7.39 -3.89 2.16
C PHE A 65 7.94 -4.79 3.27
N LYS A 66 7.98 -4.24 4.47
CA LYS A 66 8.28 -4.94 5.71
C LYS A 66 7.44 -4.40 6.85
N TYR A 67 7.19 -5.26 7.84
CA TYR A 67 6.57 -4.88 9.09
C TYR A 67 7.03 -5.78 10.24
N THR A 68 6.76 -5.35 11.47
CA THR A 68 6.96 -6.18 12.67
C THR A 68 5.61 -6.70 13.12
N GLY A 69 5.45 -8.01 13.22
CA GLY A 69 4.21 -8.64 13.69
C GLY A 69 4.03 -8.49 15.20
N GLY A 70 2.84 -8.85 15.70
CA GLY A 70 2.54 -8.84 17.14
C GLY A 70 3.38 -9.83 17.96
N ASP A 71 4.00 -10.81 17.29
CA ASP A 71 4.96 -11.76 17.84
C ASP A 71 6.39 -11.20 17.93
N GLY A 72 6.62 -9.98 17.44
CA GLY A 72 7.93 -9.34 17.36
C GLY A 72 8.80 -9.81 16.18
N ALA A 73 8.31 -10.70 15.34
CA ALA A 73 9.02 -11.15 14.14
C ALA A 73 8.92 -10.11 13.01
N ARG A 74 9.91 -10.10 12.11
CA ARG A 74 9.89 -9.25 10.91
C ARG A 74 9.36 -10.04 9.73
N TYR A 75 8.39 -9.46 9.07
CA TYR A 75 7.74 -9.99 7.89
C TYR A 75 8.10 -9.12 6.69
N TYR A 76 8.22 -9.75 5.53
CA TYR A 76 8.61 -9.14 4.27
C TYR A 76 7.66 -9.60 3.18
N GLY A 77 7.44 -8.75 2.19
CA GLY A 77 6.60 -9.10 1.06
C GLY A 77 6.70 -8.08 -0.07
N THR A 78 5.94 -8.34 -1.12
CA THR A 78 5.83 -7.45 -2.27
C THR A 78 4.37 -7.19 -2.57
N VAL A 79 4.04 -5.92 -2.80
CA VAL A 79 2.75 -5.50 -3.33
C VAL A 79 2.91 -4.93 -4.73
N VAL A 80 1.95 -5.25 -5.60
CA VAL A 80 1.87 -4.76 -6.96
C VAL A 80 0.52 -4.07 -7.14
N TYR A 81 0.56 -2.78 -7.46
CA TYR A 81 -0.62 -2.00 -7.84
C TYR A 81 -0.65 -1.77 -9.33
N LYS A 82 -1.82 -1.98 -9.92
CA LYS A 82 -2.23 -1.27 -11.13
C LYS A 82 -2.76 0.10 -10.72
N CYS A 83 -2.07 1.15 -11.15
CA CYS A 83 -2.56 2.51 -11.07
C CYS A 83 -3.66 2.66 -12.12
N VAL A 84 -4.93 2.72 -11.71
CA VAL A 84 -6.07 2.84 -12.64
C VAL A 84 -6.29 4.30 -13.01
N THR A 85 -6.25 5.16 -12.00
CA THR A 85 -6.22 6.62 -12.14
C THR A 85 -5.26 7.18 -11.10
N LYS A 86 -5.01 8.50 -11.14
CA LYS A 86 -4.21 9.17 -10.11
C LYS A 86 -4.82 9.05 -8.71
N ASP A 87 -6.10 8.68 -8.62
CA ASP A 87 -6.87 8.62 -7.38
C ASP A 87 -7.23 7.18 -6.97
N VAL A 88 -6.96 6.18 -7.81
CA VAL A 88 -7.40 4.79 -7.60
C VAL A 88 -6.29 3.81 -7.97
N LEU A 89 -5.83 3.06 -6.98
CA LEU A 89 -4.89 1.94 -7.14
C LEU A 89 -5.61 0.63 -6.82
N VAL A 90 -5.36 -0.40 -7.63
CA VAL A 90 -5.89 -1.75 -7.40
C VAL A 90 -4.74 -2.72 -7.47
N GLY A 91 -4.51 -3.46 -6.39
CA GLY A 91 -3.34 -4.31 -6.26
C GLY A 91 -3.58 -5.62 -5.53
N PHE A 92 -2.51 -6.40 -5.48
CA PHE A 92 -2.41 -7.64 -4.74
C PHE A 92 -1.00 -7.75 -4.15
N TRP A 93 -0.85 -8.57 -3.11
CA TRP A 93 0.41 -8.74 -2.41
C TRP A 93 0.60 -10.17 -1.89
N SER A 94 1.85 -10.49 -1.59
CA SER A 94 2.25 -11.73 -0.92
C SER A 94 3.36 -11.43 0.06
N GLU A 95 3.29 -12.05 1.24
CA GLU A 95 4.44 -12.24 2.12
C GLU A 95 5.37 -13.29 1.53
N GLU A 96 6.68 -13.15 1.80
CA GLU A 96 7.72 -14.05 1.29
C GLU A 96 7.56 -15.49 1.81
N LEU A 97 7.07 -15.64 3.04
CA LEU A 97 6.86 -16.93 3.71
C LEU A 97 5.36 -17.29 3.83
N GLY A 98 4.49 -16.50 3.21
CA GLY A 98 3.05 -16.76 3.19
C GLY A 98 2.67 -17.97 2.34
N ASP A 99 1.47 -18.49 2.53
CA ASP A 99 0.96 -19.60 1.72
C ASP A 99 0.74 -19.13 0.26
N PRO A 100 1.47 -19.68 -0.73
CA PRO A 100 1.39 -19.24 -2.12
C PRO A 100 0.05 -19.59 -2.80
N ALA A 101 -0.80 -20.42 -2.18
CA ALA A 101 -2.14 -20.69 -2.67
C ALA A 101 -3.07 -19.46 -2.56
N PHE A 102 -2.70 -18.47 -1.75
CA PHE A 102 -3.47 -17.27 -1.50
C PHE A 102 -2.65 -16.02 -1.80
N LEU A 103 -3.34 -14.94 -2.16
CA LEU A 103 -2.78 -13.60 -2.30
C LEU A 103 -3.64 -12.64 -1.49
N GLY A 104 -2.99 -11.66 -0.87
CA GLY A 104 -3.70 -10.50 -0.35
C GLY A 104 -4.16 -9.59 -1.48
N THR A 105 -5.24 -8.85 -1.27
CA THR A 105 -5.73 -7.85 -2.23
C THR A 105 -5.84 -6.50 -1.56
N GLU A 106 -5.67 -5.42 -2.34
CA GLU A 106 -5.80 -4.06 -1.82
C GLU A 106 -6.36 -3.11 -2.88
N LYS A 107 -7.24 -2.20 -2.45
CA LYS A 107 -7.65 -1.03 -3.21
C LYS A 107 -7.31 0.21 -2.42
N ALA A 108 -6.66 1.17 -3.06
CA ALA A 108 -6.32 2.46 -2.48
C ALA A 108 -7.08 3.60 -3.18
N TYR A 109 -7.69 4.48 -2.40
CA TYR A 109 -8.43 5.64 -2.86
C TYR A 109 -7.82 6.92 -2.31
N ARG A 110 -7.47 7.86 -3.18
CA ARG A 110 -6.79 9.09 -2.76
C ARG A 110 -7.64 9.91 -1.81
N ILE A 111 -7.03 10.32 -0.71
CA ILE A 111 -7.60 11.30 0.22
C ILE A 111 -7.42 12.67 -0.40
N ARG A 112 -8.52 13.32 -0.75
CA ARG A 112 -8.51 14.74 -1.12
C ARG A 112 -8.68 15.54 0.16
N SER A 113 -7.71 16.38 0.50
CA SER A 113 -7.92 17.41 1.52
C SER A 113 -9.15 18.21 1.10
N SER A 114 -10.25 18.08 1.84
CA SER A 114 -11.29 19.08 1.76
C SER A 114 -10.63 20.40 2.14
N GLN A 115 -10.62 21.37 1.23
CA GLN A 115 -10.46 22.75 1.66
C GLN A 115 -11.51 22.94 2.76
N LYS A 116 -11.07 23.10 4.00
CA LYS A 116 -11.92 23.66 5.05
C LYS A 116 -12.46 24.96 4.46
N ILE A 117 -13.72 24.95 4.05
CA ILE A 117 -14.47 26.17 3.87
C ILE A 117 -14.56 26.73 5.28
N LEU A 118 -13.65 27.66 5.59
CA LEU A 118 -13.78 28.54 6.75
C LEU A 118 -15.02 29.38 6.47
N ASN A 119 -16.13 29.00 7.09
CA ASN A 119 -17.28 29.89 7.27
C ASN A 119 -16.96 30.91 8.37
#